data_AF-A0A1Y1CHM5-F1
#
_entry.id   AF-A0A1Y1CHM5-F1
#
_cell.length_a   1.000
_cell.length_b   1.000
_cell.length_c   1.000
_cell.angle_alpha   90.00
_cell.angle_beta   90.00
_cell.angle_gamma   90.00
#
_symmetry.space_group_name_H-M   'P 1'
#
loop_
_entity.id
_entity.type
_entity.pdbx_description
1 polymer ?
#
loop_
_entity_poly.entity_id
_entity_poly.type
_entity_poly.pdbx_seq_one_letter_code
_entity_poly.pdbx_strand_id
1 'polypeptide(L)' 'MDFRPSEELYDLKEDPFELNNLALNPKYSEELSHYSQILKNWIIETDDKGQFPEKIRSLKINVGNMG' A
#
# COMPACT_ATOMS: atom_id res chain seq x y z
N MET A 1 6.53 -20.04 -1.02
CA MET A 1 5.68 -18.84 -1.10
C MET A 1 6.29 -17.85 -0.16
N ASP A 2 6.80 -16.75 -0.69
CA ASP A 2 7.34 -15.67 0.15
C ASP A 2 6.17 -14.97 0.83
N PHE A 3 6.12 -15.08 2.15
CA PHE A 3 5.11 -14.41 2.96
C PHE A 3 5.47 -12.93 3.03
N ARG A 4 4.62 -12.07 2.44
CA ARG A 4 4.69 -10.63 2.62
C ARG A 4 3.53 -10.19 3.50
N PRO A 5 3.78 -9.53 4.64
CA PRO A 5 2.72 -9.00 5.47
C PRO A 5 1.91 -7.95 4.72
N SER A 6 0.68 -7.71 5.18
CA SER A 6 -0.21 -6.69 4.60
C SER A 6 0.28 -5.26 4.82
N GLU A 7 1.14 -5.06 5.82
CA GLU A 7 1.68 -3.76 6.23
C GLU A 7 3.20 -3.88 6.38
N GLU A 8 3.90 -2.79 6.11
CA GLU A 8 5.35 -2.66 6.28
C GLU A 8 5.64 -1.43 7.14
N LEU A 9 6.54 -1.57 8.10
CA LEU A 9 6.94 -0.48 9.00
C LEU A 9 8.46 -0.44 9.08
N TYR A 10 9.05 0.74 8.86
CA TYR A 10 10.49 0.94 8.86
C TYR A 10 10.88 2.06 9.81
N ASP A 11 11.99 1.87 10.52
CA ASP A 11 12.62 2.94 11.29
C ASP A 11 13.66 3.63 10.41
N LEU A 12 13.33 4.76 9.82
CA LEU A 12 14.23 5.45 8.87
C LEU A 12 15.52 5.99 9.51
N LYS A 13 15.58 6.10 10.85
CA LYS A 13 16.81 6.55 11.52
C LYS A 13 17.83 5.43 11.60
N GLU A 14 17.36 4.23 11.96
CA GLU A 14 18.21 3.04 12.13
C GLU A 14 18.31 2.21 10.83
N ASP A 15 17.34 2.32 9.94
CA ASP A 15 17.24 1.63 8.66
C ASP A 15 16.85 2.58 7.50
N PRO A 16 17.78 3.45 7.05
CA PRO A 16 17.52 4.41 5.97
C PRO A 16 17.22 3.78 4.60
N PHE A 17 17.47 2.48 4.45
CA PHE A 17 17.29 1.74 3.20
C PHE A 17 16.09 0.78 3.26
N GLU A 18 15.29 0.81 4.33
CA GLU A 18 14.03 0.07 4.47
C GLU A 18 14.18 -1.45 4.23
N LEU A 19 15.29 -2.02 4.72
CA LEU A 19 15.60 -3.43 4.52
C LEU A 19 14.95 -4.33 5.58
N ASN A 20 14.58 -3.77 6.73
CA ASN A 20 14.10 -4.50 7.90
C ASN A 20 12.65 -4.11 8.21
N ASN A 21 11.71 -4.91 7.69
CA ASN A 21 10.29 -4.71 7.99
C ASN A 21 9.98 -5.06 9.47
N LEU A 22 9.51 -4.07 10.22
CA LEU A 22 9.17 -4.15 11.64
C LEU A 22 7.68 -4.45 11.90
N ALA A 23 6.84 -4.59 10.87
CA ALA A 23 5.39 -4.69 11.02
C ALA A 23 4.90 -5.88 11.89
N LEU A 24 5.69 -6.95 11.98
CA LEU A 24 5.37 -8.12 12.80
C LEU A 24 6.09 -8.13 14.15
N ASN A 25 6.91 -7.12 14.44
CA ASN A 25 7.61 -7.02 15.70
C ASN A 25 6.67 -6.44 16.76
N PRO A 26 6.33 -7.19 17.83
CA PRO A 26 5.35 -6.76 18.83
C PRO A 26 5.74 -5.46 19.55
N LYS A 27 7.05 -5.14 19.59
CA LYS A 27 7.56 -3.89 20.16
C LYS A 27 6.97 -2.65 19.47
N TYR A 28 6.65 -2.75 18.18
CA TYR A 28 6.17 -1.63 17.36
C TYR A 28 4.66 -1.73 17.06
N SER A 29 3.92 -2.56 17.80
CA SER A 29 2.49 -2.78 17.55
C SER A 29 1.64 -1.54 17.80
N GLU A 30 2.01 -0.71 18.78
CA GLU A 30 1.32 0.55 19.07
C GLU A 30 1.55 1.58 17.97
N GLU A 31 2.80 1.76 17.51
CA GLU A 31 3.14 2.65 16.40
C GLU A 31 2.49 2.22 15.09
N LEU A 32 2.51 0.91 14.79
CA LEU A 32 1.84 0.37 13.62
C LEU A 32 0.34 0.69 13.68
N SER A 33 -0.32 0.38 14.79
CA SER A 33 -1.75 0.67 14.98
C SER A 33 -2.07 2.16 14.84
N HIS A 34 -1.22 3.03 15.40
CA HIS A 34 -1.37 4.48 15.30
C HIS A 34 -1.32 4.97 13.85
N TYR A 35 -0.30 4.60 13.08
CA TYR A 35 -0.16 5.02 11.69
C TYR A 35 -1.23 4.40 10.79
N SER A 36 -1.58 3.13 11.01
CA SER A 36 -2.67 2.47 10.29
C SER A 36 -4.01 3.18 10.53
N GLN A 37 -4.26 3.70 11.74
CA GLN A 37 -5.48 4.46 12.02
C GLN A 37 -5.48 5.82 11.32
N ILE A 38 -4.35 6.53 11.30
CA ILE A 38 -4.20 7.79 10.56
C ILE A 38 -4.49 7.57 9.07
N LEU A 39 -3.89 6.54 8.47
CA LEU A 39 -4.11 6.20 7.06
C LEU A 39 -5.59 5.88 6.78
N LYS A 40 -6.22 5.04 7.61
CA LYS A 40 -7.64 4.70 7.47
C LYS A 40 -8.54 5.92 7.53
N ASN A 41 -8.26 6.84 8.46
CA ASN A 41 -9.02 8.08 8.57
C ASN A 41 -8.86 8.93 7.30
N TRP A 42 -7.63 9.08 6.80
CA TRP A 42 -7.37 9.84 5.57
C TRP A 42 -8.08 9.26 4.34
N ILE A 43 -8.09 7.93 4.18
CA ILE A 43 -8.83 7.25 3.11
C ILE A 43 -10.32 7.60 3.15
N ILE A 44 -10.92 7.59 4.35
CA ILE A 44 -12.34 7.92 4.55
C ILE A 44 -12.59 9.41 4.28
N GLU A 45 -11.76 10.29 4.81
CA GLU A 45 -11.90 11.75 4.70
C GLU A 45 -11.77 12.24 3.26
N THR A 46 -10.92 11.58 2.46
CA THR A 46 -10.65 11.96 1.07
C THR A 46 -11.50 11.22 0.04
N ASP A 47 -12.36 10.30 0.49
CA ASP A 47 -13.12 9.39 -0.37
C ASP A 47 -12.21 8.64 -1.37
N ASP A 48 -11.03 8.21 -0.90
CA ASP A 48 -10.01 7.58 -1.75
C ASP A 48 -10.56 6.26 -2.35
N LYS A 49 -10.47 6.16 -3.68
CA LYS A 49 -10.92 5.00 -4.46
C LYS A 49 -9.81 4.01 -4.79
N GLY A 50 -8.56 4.26 -4.39
CA GLY A 50 -7.42 3.38 -4.64
C GLY A 50 -7.53 2.00 -4.01
N GLN A 51 -8.45 1.82 -3.05
CA GLN A 51 -8.83 0.53 -2.46
C GLN A 51 -9.58 -0.38 -3.46
N PHE A 52 -10.19 0.20 -4.48
CA PHE A 52 -10.93 -0.54 -5.49
C PHE A 52 -10.02 -0.80 -6.69
N PRO A 53 -10.11 -1.99 -7.32
CA PRO A 53 -9.44 -2.23 -8.59
C PRO A 53 -9.89 -1.16 -9.57
N GLU A 54 -8.92 -0.51 -10.23
CA GLU A 54 -9.22 0.37 -11.35
C GLU A 54 -10.13 -0.39 -12.30
N LYS A 55 -11.29 0.19 -12.62
CA LYS A 55 -12.11 -0.38 -13.68
C LYS A 55 -11.22 -0.42 -14.90
N ILE A 56 -10.98 -1.61 -15.45
CA ILE A 56 -10.39 -1.76 -16.77
C ILE A 56 -11.31 -1.00 -17.72
N ARG A 57 -11.02 0.28 -17.95
CA ARG A 57 -11.57 1.02 -19.07
C ARG A 57 -10.99 0.26 -20.24
N SER A 58 -11.85 -0.50 -20.91
CA SER A 58 -11.54 -1.18 -22.15
C SER A 58 -11.06 -0.11 -23.13
N LEU A 59 -9.74 0.11 -23.13
CA LEU A 59 -9.04 0.71 -24.23
C LEU A 59 -9.26 -0.29 -25.35
N LYS A 60 -10.32 -0.10 -26.14
CA LYS A 60 -10.41 -0.67 -27.48
C LYS A 60 -9.22 -0.07 -28.23
N ILE A 61 -8.07 -0.71 -28.09
CA ILE A 61 -6.96 -0.50 -29.00
C ILE A 61 -7.48 -1.03 -30.33
N ASN A 62 -7.86 -0.12 -31.23
CA ASN A 62 -8.12 -0.44 -32.62
C ASN A 62 -6.77 -0.82 -33.25
N VAL A 63 -6.28 -2.03 -32.98
CA VAL A 63 -5.29 -2.70 -33.82
C VAL A 63 -6.07 -3.24 -35.02
N GLY A 64 -6.31 -2.36 -35.99
CA GLY A 64 -7.15 -2.67 -37.13
C GLY A 64 -7.22 -1.53 -38.11
N ASN A 65 -6.08 -1.20 -38.71
CA ASN A 65 -5.99 -0.78 -40.12
C ASN A 65 -4.53 -0.96 -40.56
N MET A 66 -4.20 -2.20 -40.94
CA MET A 66 -3.26 -2.42 -42.04
C MET A 66 -4.03 -2.09 -43.33
N GLY A 67 -3.44 -1.20 -44.15
CA GLY A 67 -3.90 -0.80 -45.47
C GLY A 67 -2.93 0.22 -46.04
#